data_AF-A0AAE2YEL3-F1
#
_entry.id   AF-A0AAE2YEL3-F1
#
_cell.length_a   1.000
_cell.length_b   1.000
_cell.length_c   1.000
_cell.angle_alpha   90.00
_cell.angle_beta   90.00
_cell.angle_gamma   90.00
#
_symmetry.space_group_name_H-M   'P 1'
#
loop_
_entity.id
_entity.type
_entity.pdbx_description
1 polymer ?
#
loop_
_entity_poly.entity_id
_entity_poly.type
_entity_poly.pdbx_seq_one_letter_code
_entity_poly.pdbx_strand_id
1 'polypeptide(L)'
;MSLTESQKKVLERLNNQVQDLSDQIKKKDEELEKKEQKIGELQKRIVEENKAKEELKAKIEQVSRTLEEKVKEINKLENKIQEIEHKNKDLQNKIKTLEEINEKQTQEIRAKETLLQKAQETISDREMKIKELQTQINHSEEREKRTRSVFEKDLKYKIFYILKDSGSRSFEELSKTLGITLIQLKTYVSELKSHGLIEIKGENIEVAKDYK
;
A
#
# COMPACT_ATOMS: atom_id res chain seq x y z
N MET A 1 104.20 26.35 -94.11
CA MET A 1 103.64 25.24 -94.91
C MET A 1 102.15 25.49 -95.05
N SER A 2 101.63 25.65 -96.26
CA SER A 2 100.19 25.81 -96.52
C SER A 2 99.51 24.44 -96.49
N LEU A 3 98.38 24.35 -95.79
CA LEU A 3 97.52 23.16 -95.79
C LEU A 3 97.11 22.80 -97.22
N THR A 4 97.15 21.50 -97.57
CA THR A 4 96.64 21.00 -98.84
C THR A 4 95.11 21.10 -98.89
N GLU A 5 94.52 21.19 -100.09
CA GLU A 5 93.06 21.28 -100.31
C GLU A 5 92.29 20.17 -99.57
N SER A 6 92.86 18.96 -99.50
CA SER A 6 92.30 17.83 -98.76
C SER A 6 92.33 18.02 -97.25
N GLN A 7 93.41 18.60 -96.70
CA GLN A 7 93.50 18.92 -95.27
C GLN A 7 92.50 20.02 -94.86
N LYS A 8 92.25 21.01 -95.73
CA LYS A 8 91.22 22.03 -95.50
C LYS A 8 89.80 21.43 -95.43
N LYS A 9 89.44 20.53 -96.35
CA LYS A 9 88.14 19.84 -96.33
C LYS A 9 87.94 18.96 -95.10
N VAL A 10 89.00 18.31 -94.62
CA VAL A 10 88.96 17.51 -93.38
C VAL A 10 88.76 18.41 -92.16
N LEU A 11 89.48 19.54 -92.08
CA LEU A 11 89.30 20.55 -91.03
C LEU A 11 87.87 21.11 -91.01
N GLU A 12 87.30 21.42 -92.16
CA GLU A 12 85.94 21.94 -92.28
C GLU A 12 84.89 20.91 -91.81
N ARG A 13 85.05 19.63 -92.17
CA ARG A 13 84.20 18.54 -91.66
C ARG A 13 84.31 18.35 -90.14
N LEU A 14 85.54 18.37 -89.61
CA LEU A 14 85.78 18.28 -88.17
C LEU A 14 85.17 19.47 -87.44
N ASN A 15 85.28 20.68 -88.00
CA ASN A 15 84.69 21.87 -87.41
C ASN A 15 83.16 21.79 -87.36
N ASN A 16 82.52 21.30 -88.43
CA ASN A 16 81.08 21.06 -88.44
C ASN A 16 80.67 19.98 -87.42
N GLN A 17 81.43 18.89 -87.26
CA GLN A 17 81.17 17.90 -86.22
C GLN A 17 81.31 18.46 -84.81
N VAL A 18 82.31 19.32 -84.56
CA VAL A 18 82.50 19.99 -83.27
C VAL A 18 81.31 20.92 -82.99
N GLN A 19 80.84 21.66 -84.00
CA GLN A 19 79.66 22.51 -83.89
C GLN A 19 78.40 21.69 -83.52
N ASP A 20 78.14 20.61 -84.26
CA ASP A 20 76.99 19.72 -84.01
C ASP A 20 77.04 19.09 -82.61
N LEU A 21 78.22 18.62 -82.18
CA LEU A 21 78.41 18.09 -80.83
C LEU A 21 78.20 19.16 -79.76
N SER A 22 78.66 20.39 -80.00
CA SER A 22 78.44 21.51 -79.08
C SER A 22 76.95 21.85 -78.92
N ASP A 23 76.19 21.84 -80.03
CA ASP A 23 74.75 22.07 -79.99
C ASP A 23 73.98 20.92 -79.32
N GLN A 24 74.43 19.68 -79.50
CA GLN A 24 73.87 18.52 -78.77
C GLN A 24 74.13 18.61 -77.27
N ILE A 25 75.34 19.03 -76.86
CA ILE A 25 75.69 19.25 -75.45
C ILE A 25 74.76 20.31 -74.84
N LYS A 26 74.59 21.47 -75.49
CA LYS A 26 73.68 22.51 -75.00
C LYS A 26 72.25 22.01 -74.81
N LYS A 27 71.70 21.27 -75.77
CA LYS A 27 70.36 20.68 -75.65
C LYS A 27 70.27 19.69 -74.49
N LYS A 28 71.33 18.91 -74.27
CA LYS A 28 71.40 17.96 -73.15
C LYS A 28 71.48 18.68 -71.80
N ASP A 29 72.24 19.76 -71.71
CA ASP A 29 72.32 20.59 -70.50
C ASP A 29 70.96 21.21 -70.16
N GLU A 30 70.25 21.77 -71.15
CA GLU A 30 68.88 22.28 -70.96
C GLU A 30 67.88 21.20 -70.50
N GLU A 31 67.98 19.97 -71.04
CA GLU A 31 67.19 18.83 -70.58
C GLU A 31 67.53 18.45 -69.13
N LEU A 32 68.80 18.57 -68.75
CA LEU A 32 69.31 18.23 -67.42
C LEU A 32 68.78 19.23 -66.39
N GLU A 33 68.87 20.53 -66.66
CA GLU A 33 68.30 21.59 -65.80
C GLU A 33 66.79 21.39 -65.58
N LYS A 34 66.02 21.09 -66.64
CA LYS A 34 64.57 20.81 -66.52
C LYS A 34 64.29 19.61 -65.63
N LYS A 35 65.10 18.55 -65.73
CA LYS A 35 64.97 17.37 -64.86
C LYS A 35 65.33 17.69 -63.42
N GLU A 36 66.38 18.46 -63.18
CA GLU A 36 66.77 18.90 -61.83
C GLU A 36 65.68 19.74 -61.17
N GLN A 37 65.07 20.69 -61.90
CA GLN A 37 63.92 21.46 -61.42
C GLN A 37 62.77 20.54 -61.02
N LYS A 38 62.43 19.56 -61.86
CA LYS A 38 61.35 18.60 -61.58
C LYS A 38 61.66 17.70 -60.39
N ILE A 39 62.91 17.31 -60.20
CA ILE A 39 63.35 16.57 -59.00
C ILE A 39 63.13 17.42 -57.75
N GLY A 40 63.49 18.71 -57.78
CA GLY A 40 63.26 19.63 -56.67
C GLY A 40 61.78 19.81 -56.31
N GLU A 41 60.90 19.91 -57.31
CA GLU A 41 59.44 19.95 -57.11
C GLU A 41 58.90 18.66 -56.48
N LEU A 42 59.32 17.50 -56.99
CA LEU A 42 58.91 16.21 -56.44
C LEU A 42 59.40 16.03 -55.00
N GLN A 43 60.62 16.45 -54.68
CA GLN A 43 61.14 16.40 -53.30
C GLN A 43 60.31 17.27 -52.35
N LYS A 44 59.94 18.49 -52.75
CA LYS A 44 59.05 19.35 -51.95
C LYS A 44 57.71 18.68 -51.70
N ARG A 45 57.10 18.11 -52.74
CA ARG A 45 55.83 17.40 -52.64
C ARG A 45 55.90 16.19 -51.71
N ILE A 46 56.99 15.42 -51.75
CA ILE A 46 57.21 14.29 -50.83
C ILE A 46 57.27 14.77 -49.37
N VAL A 47 57.93 15.89 -49.10
CA VAL A 47 57.99 16.47 -47.75
C VAL A 47 56.60 16.89 -47.27
N GLU A 48 55.81 17.54 -48.12
CA GLU A 48 54.43 17.96 -47.81
C GLU A 48 53.51 16.76 -47.56
N GLU A 49 53.56 15.74 -48.43
CA GLU A 49 52.76 14.52 -48.29
C GLU A 49 53.14 13.74 -47.01
N ASN A 50 54.43 13.68 -46.65
CA ASN A 50 54.87 13.09 -45.39
C ASN A 50 54.36 13.85 -44.18
N LYS A 51 54.35 15.19 -44.22
CA LYS A 51 53.78 16.00 -43.13
C LYS A 51 52.28 15.74 -42.98
N ALA A 52 51.53 15.75 -44.08
CA ALA A 52 50.10 15.44 -44.06
C ALA A 52 49.81 14.04 -43.52
N LYS A 53 50.66 13.06 -43.85
CA LYS A 53 50.56 11.69 -43.34
C LYS A 53 50.73 11.62 -41.82
N GLU A 54 51.69 12.34 -41.25
CA GLU A 54 51.88 12.38 -39.79
C GLU A 54 50.73 13.09 -39.08
N GLU A 55 50.21 14.18 -39.65
CA GLU A 55 49.01 14.86 -39.13
C GLU A 55 47.78 13.93 -39.12
N LEU A 56 47.57 13.17 -40.20
CA LEU A 56 46.49 12.18 -40.29
C LEU A 56 46.65 11.06 -39.26
N LYS A 57 47.88 10.55 -39.04
CA LYS A 57 48.14 9.55 -38.00
C LYS A 57 47.77 10.07 -36.61
N ALA A 58 48.20 11.28 -36.26
CA ALA A 58 47.88 11.89 -34.98
C ALA A 58 46.35 12.03 -34.80
N LYS A 59 45.65 12.41 -35.86
CA LYS A 59 44.18 12.52 -35.83
C LYS A 59 43.50 11.16 -35.66
N ILE A 60 44.00 10.11 -36.30
CA ILE A 60 43.51 8.75 -36.13
C ILE A 60 43.69 8.30 -34.67
N GLU A 61 44.87 8.51 -34.08
CA GLU A 61 45.11 8.16 -32.68
C GLU A 61 44.17 8.91 -31.72
N GLN A 62 43.93 10.20 -31.96
CA GLN A 62 43.00 10.99 -31.16
C GLN A 62 41.57 10.43 -31.25
N VAL A 63 41.08 10.16 -32.48
CA VAL A 63 39.74 9.61 -32.69
C VAL A 63 39.60 8.24 -32.04
N SER A 64 40.62 7.38 -32.14
CA SER A 64 40.62 6.06 -31.49
C SER A 64 40.49 6.17 -29.97
N ARG A 65 41.22 7.09 -29.33
CA ARG A 65 41.11 7.31 -27.87
C ARG A 65 39.70 7.79 -27.48
N THR A 66 39.15 8.74 -28.22
CA THR A 66 37.78 9.22 -27.96
C THR A 66 36.76 8.10 -28.15
N LEU A 67 36.94 7.24 -29.15
CA LEU A 67 36.07 6.09 -29.38
C LEU A 67 36.12 5.12 -28.20
N GLU A 68 37.31 4.78 -27.69
CA GLU A 68 37.46 3.92 -26.51
C GLU A 68 36.79 4.50 -25.26
N GLU A 69 36.91 5.80 -25.03
CA GLU A 69 36.23 6.49 -23.93
C GLU A 69 34.70 6.40 -24.07
N LYS A 70 34.19 6.62 -25.28
CA LYS A 70 32.75 6.51 -25.57
C LYS A 70 32.22 5.10 -25.42
N VAL A 71 32.98 4.08 -25.82
CA VAL A 71 32.61 2.67 -25.57
C VAL A 71 32.54 2.38 -24.07
N LYS A 72 33.49 2.89 -23.26
CA LYS A 72 33.44 2.74 -21.80
C LYS A 72 32.23 3.45 -21.19
N GLU A 73 31.86 4.62 -21.70
CA GLU A 73 30.67 5.37 -21.26
C GLU A 73 29.38 4.60 -21.59
N ILE A 74 29.28 4.05 -22.80
CA ILE A 74 28.14 3.20 -23.22
C ILE A 74 27.99 2.01 -22.28
N ASN A 75 29.06 1.25 -22.03
CA ASN A 75 29.01 0.07 -21.15
C ASN A 75 28.56 0.43 -19.72
N LYS A 76 28.96 1.60 -19.20
CA LYS A 76 28.50 2.09 -17.88
C LYS A 76 27.00 2.40 -17.89
N LEU A 77 26.52 3.04 -18.96
CA LEU A 77 25.10 3.36 -19.12
C LEU A 77 24.25 2.09 -19.27
N GLU A 78 24.72 1.10 -20.04
CA GLU A 78 24.05 -0.20 -20.19
C GLU A 78 23.89 -0.93 -18.86
N ASN A 79 24.95 -0.99 -18.04
CA ASN A 79 24.87 -1.58 -16.70
C ASN A 79 23.83 -0.84 -15.82
N LYS A 80 23.81 0.49 -15.88
CA LYS A 80 22.85 1.29 -15.12
C LYS A 80 21.41 1.06 -15.60
N ILE A 81 21.20 0.87 -16.89
CA ILE A 81 19.89 0.50 -17.46
C ILE A 81 19.44 -0.85 -16.91
N GLN A 82 20.32 -1.87 -16.94
CA GLN A 82 20.00 -3.20 -16.39
C GLN A 82 19.64 -3.16 -14.90
N GLU A 83 20.35 -2.37 -14.09
CA GLU A 83 20.03 -2.17 -12.67
C GLU A 83 18.65 -1.51 -12.48
N ILE A 84 18.31 -0.51 -13.30
CA ILE A 84 17.01 0.16 -13.24
C ILE A 84 15.89 -0.80 -13.67
N GLU A 85 16.10 -1.60 -14.71
CA GLU A 85 15.15 -2.61 -15.17
C GLU A 85 14.87 -3.66 -14.08
N HIS A 86 15.90 -4.13 -13.39
CA HIS A 86 15.72 -5.05 -12.27
C HIS A 86 14.90 -4.41 -11.14
N LYS A 87 15.24 -3.19 -10.72
CA LYS A 87 14.50 -2.46 -9.69
C LYS A 87 13.04 -2.23 -10.08
N ASN A 88 12.78 -1.90 -11.35
CA ASN A 88 11.42 -1.74 -11.85
C ASN A 88 10.62 -3.04 -11.76
N LYS A 89 11.23 -4.18 -12.12
CA LYS A 89 10.60 -5.49 -12.02
C LYS A 89 10.26 -5.85 -10.56
N ASP A 90 11.18 -5.57 -9.62
CA ASP A 90 10.94 -5.79 -8.19
C ASP A 90 9.80 -4.92 -7.66
N LEU A 91 9.76 -3.64 -8.06
CA LEU A 91 8.69 -2.73 -7.68
C LEU A 91 7.34 -3.15 -8.25
N GLN A 92 7.29 -3.61 -9.51
CA GLN A 92 6.07 -4.15 -10.12
C GLN A 92 5.54 -5.37 -9.36
N ASN A 93 6.43 -6.29 -8.97
CA ASN A 93 6.03 -7.44 -8.16
C ASN A 93 5.47 -7.01 -6.80
N LYS A 94 6.11 -6.03 -6.15
CA LYS A 94 5.65 -5.49 -4.86
C LYS A 94 4.29 -4.81 -4.97
N ILE A 95 4.05 -4.05 -6.04
CA ILE A 95 2.74 -3.44 -6.32
C ILE A 95 1.67 -4.52 -6.43
N LYS A 96 1.92 -5.55 -7.24
CA LYS A 96 0.97 -6.67 -7.41
C LYS A 96 0.63 -7.35 -6.08
N THR A 97 1.61 -7.62 -5.24
CA THR A 97 1.37 -8.20 -3.91
C THR A 97 0.54 -7.26 -3.01
N LEU A 98 0.79 -5.96 -3.06
CA LEU A 98 0.02 -4.98 -2.29
C LEU A 98 -1.43 -4.88 -2.78
N GLU A 99 -1.66 -4.95 -4.10
CA GLU A 99 -3.00 -4.99 -4.69
C GLU A 99 -3.78 -6.23 -4.21
N GLU A 100 -3.17 -7.41 -4.22
CA GLU A 100 -3.77 -8.65 -3.72
C GLU A 100 -4.12 -8.58 -2.22
N ILE A 101 -3.24 -7.98 -1.40
CA ILE A 101 -3.52 -7.77 0.03
C ILE A 101 -4.69 -6.80 0.21
N ASN A 102 -4.71 -5.70 -0.52
CA ASN A 102 -5.76 -4.69 -0.42
C ASN A 102 -7.13 -5.24 -0.82
N GLU A 103 -7.17 -6.09 -1.85
CA GLU A 103 -8.39 -6.79 -2.26
C GLU A 103 -8.91 -7.71 -1.15
N LYS A 104 -8.03 -8.52 -0.53
CA LYS A 104 -8.40 -9.39 0.60
C LYS A 104 -8.93 -8.58 1.78
N GLN A 105 -8.26 -7.49 2.14
CA GLN A 105 -8.69 -6.62 3.24
C GLN A 105 -10.05 -5.98 2.93
N THR A 106 -10.29 -5.55 1.69
CA THR A 106 -11.58 -5.02 1.26
C THR A 106 -12.69 -6.06 1.40
N GLN A 107 -12.44 -7.32 1.03
CA GLN A 107 -13.40 -8.41 1.19
C GLN A 107 -13.69 -8.70 2.67
N GLU A 108 -12.66 -8.72 3.54
CA GLU A 108 -12.84 -8.91 4.98
C GLU A 108 -13.66 -7.78 5.62
N ILE A 109 -13.43 -6.53 5.22
CA ILE A 109 -14.20 -5.38 5.71
C ILE A 109 -15.68 -5.55 5.35
N ARG A 110 -15.99 -5.86 4.09
CA ARG A 110 -17.38 -6.10 3.65
C ARG A 110 -18.06 -7.23 4.42
N ALA A 111 -17.34 -8.31 4.70
CA ALA A 111 -17.86 -9.42 5.49
C ALA A 111 -18.17 -8.97 6.93
N LYS A 112 -17.28 -8.19 7.55
CA LYS A 112 -17.50 -7.63 8.90
C LYS A 112 -18.65 -6.63 8.93
N GLU A 113 -18.81 -5.77 7.92
CA GLU A 113 -19.94 -4.85 7.80
C GLU A 113 -21.28 -5.61 7.73
N THR A 114 -21.32 -6.70 6.97
CA THR A 114 -22.52 -7.55 6.89
C THR A 114 -22.87 -8.19 8.23
N LEU A 115 -21.86 -8.66 8.98
CA LEU A 115 -22.07 -9.21 10.31
C LEU A 115 -22.52 -8.15 11.31
N LEU A 116 -21.97 -6.94 11.22
CA LEU A 116 -22.36 -5.81 12.06
C LEU A 116 -23.83 -5.43 11.84
N GLN A 117 -24.27 -5.37 10.59
CA GLN A 117 -25.67 -5.10 10.25
C GLN A 117 -26.60 -6.15 10.88
N LYS A 118 -26.29 -7.45 10.72
CA LYS A 118 -27.08 -8.53 11.34
C LYS A 118 -27.13 -8.43 12.86
N ALA A 119 -26.01 -8.06 13.49
CA ALA A 119 -25.96 -7.85 14.93
C ALA A 119 -26.85 -6.66 15.36
N GLN A 120 -26.85 -5.57 14.61
CA GLN A 120 -27.72 -4.40 14.85
C GLN A 120 -29.20 -4.76 14.73
N GLU A 121 -29.59 -5.50 13.69
CA GLU A 121 -30.95 -6.03 13.52
C GLU A 121 -31.37 -6.88 14.73
N THR A 122 -30.50 -7.80 15.15
CA THR A 122 -30.76 -8.66 16.32
C THR A 122 -30.91 -7.85 17.62
N ILE A 123 -30.12 -6.78 17.80
CA ILE A 123 -30.23 -5.89 18.96
C ILE A 123 -31.58 -5.17 18.94
N SER A 124 -31.97 -4.61 17.79
CA SER A 124 -33.26 -3.93 17.63
C SER A 124 -34.43 -4.86 17.97
N ASP A 125 -34.41 -6.10 17.48
CA ASP A 125 -35.44 -7.10 17.79
C ASP A 125 -35.53 -7.40 19.30
N ARG A 126 -34.36 -7.53 19.96
CA ARG A 126 -34.30 -7.75 21.41
C ARG A 126 -34.81 -6.55 22.19
N GLU A 127 -34.49 -5.33 21.78
CA GLU A 127 -34.99 -4.10 22.41
C GLU A 127 -36.51 -3.98 22.31
N MET A 128 -37.09 -4.31 21.15
CA MET A 128 -38.54 -4.39 21.00
C MET A 128 -39.12 -5.43 21.96
N LYS A 129 -38.50 -6.61 22.06
CA LYS A 129 -38.99 -7.65 22.95
C LYS A 129 -38.93 -7.26 24.43
N ILE A 130 -37.87 -6.57 24.84
CA ILE A 130 -37.72 -6.04 26.20
C ILE A 130 -38.86 -5.05 26.50
N LYS A 131 -39.17 -4.13 25.59
CA LYS A 131 -40.28 -3.16 25.76
C LYS A 131 -41.63 -3.87 25.90
N GLU A 132 -41.89 -4.89 25.09
CA GLU A 132 -43.10 -5.70 25.21
C GLU A 132 -43.21 -6.35 26.60
N LEU A 133 -42.15 -7.02 27.05
CA LEU A 133 -42.13 -7.69 28.34
C LEU A 133 -42.27 -6.70 29.50
N GLN A 134 -41.64 -5.53 29.43
CA GLN A 134 -41.82 -4.45 30.42
C GLN A 134 -43.28 -3.99 30.49
N THR A 135 -43.94 -3.84 29.34
CA THR A 135 -45.37 -3.47 29.29
C THR A 135 -46.24 -4.55 29.93
N GLN A 136 -45.94 -5.84 29.68
CA GLN A 136 -46.65 -6.96 30.29
C GLN A 136 -46.45 -7.02 31.81
N ILE A 137 -45.22 -6.80 32.29
CA ILE A 137 -44.90 -6.72 33.72
C ILE A 137 -45.71 -5.58 34.37
N ASN A 138 -45.67 -4.37 33.81
CA ASN A 138 -46.41 -3.23 34.34
C ASN A 138 -47.92 -3.53 34.42
N HIS A 139 -48.49 -4.15 33.39
CA HIS A 139 -49.90 -4.52 33.38
C HIS A 139 -50.22 -5.58 34.45
N SER A 140 -49.33 -6.56 34.65
CA SER A 140 -49.47 -7.56 35.71
C SER A 140 -49.39 -6.93 37.10
N GLU A 141 -48.41 -6.05 37.34
CA GLU A 141 -48.26 -5.32 38.60
C GLU A 141 -49.47 -4.44 38.91
N GLU A 142 -50.03 -3.75 37.92
CA GLU A 142 -51.26 -2.98 38.09
C GLU A 142 -52.44 -3.87 38.47
N ARG A 143 -52.59 -5.02 37.79
CA ARG A 143 -53.64 -6.00 38.11
C ARG A 143 -53.47 -6.53 39.52
N GLU A 144 -52.25 -6.84 39.94
CA GLU A 144 -51.94 -7.28 41.29
C GLU A 144 -52.30 -6.20 42.31
N LYS A 145 -51.87 -4.95 42.10
CA LYS A 145 -52.20 -3.79 42.97
C LYS A 145 -53.71 -3.60 43.12
N ARG A 146 -54.47 -3.66 42.01
CA ARG A 146 -55.94 -3.56 42.04
C ARG A 146 -56.55 -4.69 42.84
N THR A 147 -56.11 -5.92 42.59
CA THR A 147 -56.60 -7.12 43.28
C THR A 147 -56.30 -7.05 44.77
N ARG A 148 -55.08 -6.66 45.15
CA ARG A 148 -54.68 -6.42 46.54
C ARG A 148 -55.58 -5.38 47.23
N SER A 149 -55.87 -4.25 46.58
CA SER A 149 -56.75 -3.22 47.15
C SER A 149 -58.19 -3.72 47.39
N VAL A 150 -58.71 -4.61 46.55
CA VAL A 150 -60.02 -5.25 46.79
C VAL A 150 -59.96 -6.15 48.02
N PHE A 151 -58.93 -6.99 48.14
CA PHE A 151 -58.78 -7.88 49.28
C PHE A 151 -58.50 -7.14 50.61
N GLU A 152 -57.74 -6.04 50.59
CA GLU A 152 -57.48 -5.23 51.81
C GLU A 152 -58.76 -4.58 52.39
N LYS A 153 -59.79 -4.36 51.57
CA LYS A 153 -61.09 -3.84 52.01
C LYS A 153 -61.95 -4.91 52.71
N ASP A 154 -61.70 -6.19 52.44
CA ASP A 154 -62.39 -7.28 53.11
C ASP A 154 -61.77 -7.51 54.49
N LEU A 155 -62.57 -7.34 55.56
CA LEU A 155 -62.16 -7.53 56.96
C LEU A 155 -61.48 -8.88 57.21
N LYS A 156 -61.86 -9.93 56.47
CA LYS A 156 -61.25 -11.26 56.56
C LYS A 156 -59.81 -11.21 56.04
N TYR A 157 -59.58 -10.72 54.83
CA TYR A 157 -58.25 -10.70 54.21
C TYR A 157 -57.35 -9.58 54.75
N LYS A 158 -57.93 -8.54 55.36
CA LYS A 158 -57.20 -7.51 56.10
C LYS A 158 -56.36 -8.07 57.25
N ILE A 159 -56.82 -9.16 57.90
CA ILE A 159 -56.03 -9.88 58.92
C ILE A 159 -54.71 -10.39 58.31
N PHE A 160 -54.76 -11.00 57.13
CA PHE A 160 -53.58 -11.53 56.45
C PHE A 160 -52.57 -10.44 56.07
N TYR A 161 -53.03 -9.31 55.52
CA TYR A 161 -52.12 -8.22 55.15
C TYR A 161 -51.51 -7.50 56.36
N ILE A 162 -52.27 -7.29 57.45
CA ILE A 162 -51.71 -6.75 58.69
C ILE A 162 -50.57 -7.65 59.19
N LEU A 163 -50.77 -8.97 59.18
CA LEU A 163 -49.76 -9.93 59.62
C LEU A 163 -48.56 -10.00 58.65
N LYS A 164 -48.78 -9.80 57.35
CA LYS A 164 -47.70 -9.74 56.36
C LYS A 164 -46.79 -8.53 56.55
N ASP A 165 -47.39 -7.36 56.74
CA ASP A 165 -46.64 -6.10 56.80
C ASP A 165 -46.04 -5.84 58.19
N SER A 166 -46.68 -6.32 59.27
CA SER A 166 -46.26 -6.07 60.66
C SER A 166 -45.77 -7.29 61.43
N GLY A 167 -45.76 -8.46 60.80
CA GLY A 167 -45.33 -9.71 61.42
C GLY A 167 -46.37 -10.32 62.36
N SER A 168 -45.90 -11.23 63.21
CA SER A 168 -46.74 -12.02 64.12
C SER A 168 -47.48 -11.15 65.14
N ARG A 169 -48.78 -11.39 65.37
CA ARG A 169 -49.60 -10.66 66.37
C ARG A 169 -50.51 -11.58 67.16
N SER A 170 -50.90 -11.16 68.36
CA SER A 170 -51.86 -11.90 69.18
C SER A 170 -53.31 -11.70 68.72
N PHE A 171 -54.20 -12.62 69.08
CA PHE A 171 -55.64 -12.49 68.79
C PHE A 171 -56.25 -11.20 69.38
N GLU A 172 -55.77 -10.77 70.54
CA GLU A 172 -56.30 -9.59 71.24
C GLU A 172 -55.89 -8.28 70.55
N GLU A 173 -54.63 -8.21 70.09
CA GLU A 173 -54.12 -7.09 69.32
C GLU A 173 -54.82 -6.96 67.98
N LEU A 174 -55.03 -8.09 67.28
CA LEU A 174 -55.74 -8.11 66.00
C LEU A 174 -57.22 -7.74 66.14
N SER A 175 -57.89 -8.26 67.18
CA SER A 175 -59.30 -7.95 67.47
C SER A 175 -59.49 -6.46 67.74
N LYS A 176 -58.60 -5.84 68.54
CA LYS A 176 -58.61 -4.39 68.80
C LYS A 176 -58.29 -3.57 67.54
N THR A 177 -57.32 -4.00 66.75
CA THR A 177 -56.88 -3.28 65.53
C THR A 177 -57.96 -3.30 64.44
N LEU A 178 -58.74 -4.38 64.36
CA LEU A 178 -59.79 -4.55 63.35
C LEU A 178 -61.18 -4.13 63.82
N GLY A 179 -61.37 -3.89 65.12
CA GLY A 179 -62.67 -3.52 65.69
C GLY A 179 -63.72 -4.64 65.61
N ILE A 180 -63.29 -5.90 65.56
CA ILE A 180 -64.16 -7.08 65.48
C ILE A 180 -64.10 -7.91 66.75
N THR A 181 -65.15 -8.67 67.04
CA THR A 181 -65.20 -9.54 68.21
C THR A 181 -64.19 -10.70 68.09
N LEU A 182 -63.67 -11.19 69.23
CA LEU A 182 -62.77 -12.35 69.28
C LEU A 182 -63.35 -13.61 68.61
N ILE A 183 -64.68 -13.77 68.65
CA ILE A 183 -65.38 -14.90 68.01
C ILE A 183 -65.29 -14.77 66.49
N GLN A 184 -65.64 -13.59 65.94
CA GLN A 184 -65.55 -13.31 64.50
C GLN A 184 -64.10 -13.41 64.00
N LEU A 185 -63.14 -12.90 64.79
CA LEU A 185 -61.73 -13.02 64.48
C LEU A 185 -61.29 -14.49 64.41
N LYS A 186 -61.69 -15.32 65.39
CA LYS A 186 -61.36 -16.76 65.38
C LYS A 186 -61.97 -17.48 64.17
N THR A 187 -63.19 -17.15 63.76
CA THR A 187 -63.81 -17.69 62.54
C THR A 187 -62.99 -17.33 61.30
N TYR A 188 -62.65 -16.05 61.12
CA TYR A 188 -61.86 -15.60 59.98
C TYR A 188 -60.45 -16.19 59.97
N VAL A 189 -59.80 -16.29 61.14
CA VAL A 189 -58.48 -16.89 61.29
C VAL A 189 -58.50 -18.39 60.98
N SER A 190 -59.52 -19.13 61.44
CA SER A 190 -59.67 -20.55 61.11
C SER A 190 -59.84 -20.78 59.62
N GLU A 191 -60.60 -19.93 58.94
CA GLU A 191 -60.76 -19.99 57.48
C GLU A 191 -59.47 -19.59 56.74
N LEU A 192 -58.76 -18.54 57.16
CA LEU A 192 -57.49 -18.19 56.54
C LEU A 192 -56.43 -19.29 56.74
N LYS A 193 -56.46 -19.97 57.89
CA LYS A 193 -55.62 -21.15 58.16
C LYS A 193 -55.98 -22.33 57.25
N SER A 194 -57.27 -22.59 57.00
CA SER A 194 -57.68 -23.68 56.11
C SER A 194 -57.29 -23.44 54.64
N HIS A 195 -57.15 -22.17 54.24
CA HIS A 195 -56.60 -21.78 52.94
C HIS A 195 -55.07 -21.70 52.91
N GLY A 196 -54.39 -22.04 54.02
CA GLY A 196 -52.92 -22.06 54.10
C GLY A 196 -52.26 -20.67 54.11
N LEU A 197 -53.03 -19.60 54.38
CA LEU A 197 -52.52 -18.22 54.33
C LEU A 197 -51.81 -17.82 55.64
N ILE A 198 -52.22 -18.40 56.76
CA ILE A 198 -51.70 -18.07 58.09
C ILE A 198 -51.46 -19.34 58.91
N GLU A 199 -50.50 -19.25 59.82
CA GLU A 199 -50.19 -20.25 60.83
C GLU A 199 -50.51 -19.69 62.22
N ILE A 200 -51.01 -20.54 63.12
CA ILE A 200 -51.23 -20.19 64.53
C ILE A 200 -50.13 -20.83 65.35
N LYS A 201 -49.32 -20.01 66.02
CA LYS A 201 -48.22 -20.43 66.90
C LYS A 201 -48.51 -19.96 68.33
N GLY A 202 -49.16 -20.84 69.10
CA GLY A 202 -49.62 -20.50 70.45
C GLY A 202 -50.72 -19.44 70.40
N GLU A 203 -50.52 -18.32 71.10
CA GLU A 203 -51.45 -17.18 71.15
C GLU A 203 -51.27 -16.19 69.98
N ASN A 204 -50.23 -16.40 69.17
CA ASN A 204 -49.90 -15.53 68.05
C ASN A 204 -50.26 -16.15 66.71
N ILE A 205 -50.60 -15.29 65.78
CA ILE A 205 -50.94 -15.61 64.39
C ILE A 205 -49.88 -14.98 63.51
N GLU A 206 -49.35 -15.73 62.55
CA GLU A 206 -48.41 -15.21 61.57
C GLU A 206 -48.73 -15.70 60.15
N VAL A 207 -48.15 -15.06 59.14
CA VAL A 207 -48.28 -15.50 57.75
C VAL A 207 -47.53 -16.82 57.54
N ALA A 208 -48.13 -17.73 56.78
CA ALA A 208 -47.51 -19.00 56.41
C ALA A 208 -46.20 -18.77 55.63
N LYS A 209 -45.23 -19.67 55.80
CA LYS A 209 -43.87 -19.49 55.26
C LYS A 209 -43.80 -19.29 53.74
N ASP A 210 -44.74 -19.86 53.00
CA ASP A 210 -44.80 -19.75 51.53
C ASP A 210 -45.21 -18.34 51.05
N TYR A 211 -45.64 -17.47 51.98
CA TYR A 211 -46.13 -16.12 51.71
C TYR A 211 -45.40 -15.03 52.52
N LYS A 212 -44.33 -15.39 53.25
CA LYS A 212 -43.38 -14.45 53.88
C LYS A 212 -42.42 -13.90 52.84
#